data_AF-A0A923QAS7-F1
#
_entry.id   AF-A0A923QAS7-F1
#
_cell.length_a   1.000
_cell.length_b   1.000
_cell.length_c   1.000
_cell.angle_alpha   90.00
_cell.angle_beta   90.00
_cell.angle_gamma   90.00
#
_symmetry.space_group_name_H-M   'P 1'
#
loop_
_entity.id
_entity.type
_entity.pdbx_description
1 polymer ?
#
loop_
_entity_poly.entity_id
_entity_poly.type
_entity_poly.pdbx_seq_one_letter_code
_entity_poly.pdbx_strand_id
1 'polypeptide(L)'
;MKIIYTYTDEAPALATHSLLPVLQAYAGKAGVDIETRDISLAARILAAFDLAPDALAELGALAKTPAANIIKLPNVSASIPQLKAAIAELQGAGFAVPDYADDPQTDEQRAARTAFAAVQGSAVNPVLREGNSDRRAPASVKGFARAHPHSMGAWSPDTRSHVVTMDDGDFRHSELSVTVAAATSISIEHVAADGTVTVLKKPFGVLAGEIVDGAVMRKAALTAFLAREIDDARAKDVLFSIHLKATMMKVSDPIIFGHAVRAFFPAVFEDFGPVLDSVGANPNDGLASVLTQLGRMPSDIREAVEVAITQTYAEGPALAMVDSSKGITNLHVPSDVIIDASMPAAIRSSGQMWNADDQLQDTKYVIPDSSFAPLSSEAVDFCREHGAFDPTTMGTTPNVGLMAQQAEEYGSHDKTFEVAAP
;
A
#
# COMPACT_ATOMS: atom_id res chain seq x y z
N MET A 1 21.92 27.94 -12.71
CA MET A 1 20.91 27.29 -11.84
C MET A 1 20.64 25.93 -12.43
N LYS A 2 20.52 24.88 -11.61
CA LYS A 2 20.32 23.51 -12.10
C LYS A 2 18.99 22.98 -11.58
N ILE A 3 18.23 22.34 -12.45
CA ILE A 3 17.01 21.59 -12.10
C ILE A 3 17.33 20.12 -12.34
N ILE A 4 17.02 19.28 -11.37
CA ILE A 4 17.02 17.84 -11.54
C ILE A 4 15.62 17.41 -11.95
N TYR A 5 15.52 16.68 -13.06
CA TYR A 5 14.28 16.07 -13.55
C TYR A 5 14.37 14.55 -13.39
N THR A 6 13.49 13.95 -12.58
CA THR A 6 13.57 12.50 -12.35
C THR A 6 13.10 11.72 -13.57
N TYR A 7 13.89 10.76 -14.03
CA TYR A 7 13.43 9.71 -14.92
C TYR A 7 12.89 8.55 -14.08
N THR A 8 11.69 8.08 -14.41
CA THR A 8 10.89 7.17 -13.58
C THR A 8 10.43 5.97 -14.40
N ASP A 9 9.23 5.46 -14.11
CA ASP A 9 8.69 4.24 -14.70
C ASP A 9 7.47 4.54 -15.58
N GLU A 10 7.07 3.54 -16.38
CA GLU A 10 5.75 3.46 -17.05
C GLU A 10 5.36 4.71 -17.84
N ALA A 11 4.11 5.19 -17.71
CA ALA A 11 3.60 6.32 -18.48
C ALA A 11 4.37 7.64 -18.24
N PRO A 12 4.74 8.02 -16.99
CA PRO A 12 5.59 9.19 -16.77
C PRO A 12 6.96 9.11 -17.46
N ALA A 13 7.57 7.92 -17.57
CA ALA A 13 8.82 7.75 -18.31
C ALA A 13 8.62 8.01 -19.81
N LEU A 14 7.55 7.45 -20.40
CA LEU A 14 7.19 7.69 -21.80
C LEU A 14 6.92 9.18 -22.08
N ALA A 15 6.18 9.85 -21.19
CA ALA A 15 5.92 11.28 -21.30
C ALA A 15 7.20 12.11 -21.21
N THR A 16 8.16 11.68 -20.38
CA THR A 16 9.46 12.34 -20.22
C THR A 16 10.26 12.32 -21.52
N HIS A 17 10.26 11.22 -22.28
CA HIS A 17 10.92 11.14 -23.60
C HIS A 17 10.41 12.22 -24.58
N SER A 18 9.13 12.57 -24.50
CA SER A 18 8.56 13.61 -25.36
C SER A 18 8.78 15.03 -24.81
N LEU A 19 8.54 15.23 -23.51
CA LEU A 19 8.45 16.57 -22.92
C LEU A 19 9.82 17.13 -22.50
N LEU A 20 10.74 16.29 -22.04
CA LEU A 20 12.03 16.75 -21.51
C LEU A 20 12.88 17.54 -22.53
N PRO A 21 12.99 17.12 -23.82
CA PRO A 21 13.73 17.90 -24.81
C PRO A 21 13.15 19.31 -25.01
N VAL A 22 11.83 19.46 -24.92
CA VAL A 22 11.15 20.76 -25.00
C VAL A 22 11.52 21.61 -23.79
N LEU A 23 11.44 21.06 -22.57
CA LEU A 23 11.79 21.77 -21.34
C LEU A 23 13.26 22.23 -21.36
N GLN A 24 14.18 21.36 -21.78
CA GLN A 24 15.60 21.68 -21.91
C GLN A 24 15.85 22.81 -22.91
N ALA A 25 15.20 22.77 -24.08
CA ALA A 25 15.33 23.81 -25.09
C ALA A 25 14.87 25.19 -24.60
N TYR A 26 13.75 25.24 -23.86
CA TYR A 26 13.23 26.48 -23.29
C TYR A 26 14.06 26.98 -22.10
N ALA A 27 14.37 26.11 -21.14
CA ALA A 27 15.14 26.46 -19.94
C ALA A 27 16.56 26.91 -20.28
N GLY A 28 17.19 26.31 -21.30
CA GLY A 28 18.50 26.70 -21.78
C GLY A 28 18.57 28.16 -22.27
N LYS A 29 17.46 28.73 -22.77
CA LYS A 29 17.41 30.17 -23.12
C LYS A 29 17.55 31.09 -21.91
N ALA A 30 17.26 30.60 -20.71
CA ALA A 30 17.42 31.31 -19.45
C ALA A 30 18.70 30.95 -18.69
N GLY A 31 19.60 30.13 -19.28
CA GLY A 31 20.80 29.64 -18.60
C GLY A 31 20.49 28.69 -17.44
N VAL A 32 19.39 27.94 -17.53
CA VAL A 32 18.98 26.92 -16.57
C VAL A 32 19.22 25.55 -17.18
N ASP A 33 20.10 24.77 -16.54
CA ASP A 33 20.39 23.39 -16.96
C ASP A 33 19.37 22.44 -16.33
N ILE A 34 18.84 21.52 -17.14
CA ILE A 34 17.97 20.43 -16.68
C ILE A 34 18.70 19.09 -16.89
N GLU A 35 19.08 18.45 -15.78
CA GLU A 35 19.73 17.14 -15.78
C GLU A 35 18.78 16.05 -15.29
N THR A 36 18.95 14.84 -15.80
CA THR A 36 18.18 13.69 -15.34
C THR A 36 18.87 12.95 -14.21
N ARG A 37 18.06 12.34 -13.34
CA ARG A 37 18.49 11.27 -12.44
C ARG A 37 17.50 10.13 -12.55
N ASP A 38 18.00 8.94 -12.86
CA ASP A 38 17.17 7.76 -13.07
C ASP A 38 16.89 7.08 -11.73
N ILE A 39 15.63 7.14 -11.32
CA ILE A 39 15.12 6.52 -10.09
C ILE A 39 14.06 5.45 -10.42
N SER A 40 14.04 4.96 -11.66
CA SER A 40 13.21 3.83 -12.07
C SER A 40 13.49 2.60 -11.21
N LEU A 41 12.54 1.67 -11.15
CA LEU A 41 12.71 0.39 -10.46
C LEU A 41 13.95 -0.35 -10.97
N ALA A 42 14.13 -0.41 -12.29
CA ALA A 42 15.27 -1.06 -12.91
C ALA A 42 16.60 -0.43 -12.47
N ALA A 43 16.72 0.90 -12.54
CA ALA A 43 17.94 1.61 -12.12
C ALA A 43 18.27 1.40 -10.64
N ARG A 44 17.25 1.40 -9.78
CA ARG A 44 17.43 1.15 -8.33
C ARG A 44 17.85 -0.29 -8.04
N ILE A 45 17.30 -1.27 -8.76
CA ILE A 45 17.75 -2.67 -8.66
C ILE A 45 19.23 -2.76 -9.05
N LEU A 46 19.63 -2.19 -10.19
CA LEU A 46 21.02 -2.22 -10.64
C LEU A 46 21.96 -1.54 -9.63
N ALA A 47 21.57 -0.39 -9.08
CA ALA A 47 22.35 0.31 -8.06
C ALA A 47 22.52 -0.52 -6.78
N ALA A 48 21.48 -1.25 -6.35
CA ALA A 48 21.53 -2.09 -5.15
C ALA A 48 22.51 -3.28 -5.26
N PHE A 49 22.95 -3.63 -6.47
CA PHE A 49 23.96 -4.66 -6.74
C PHE A 49 25.24 -4.09 -7.34
N ASP A 50 25.49 -2.78 -7.17
CA ASP A 50 26.69 -2.09 -7.68
C ASP A 50 26.88 -2.22 -9.21
N LEU A 51 25.79 -2.43 -9.96
CA LEU A 51 25.79 -2.54 -11.43
C LEU A 51 25.51 -1.20 -12.13
N ALA A 52 25.10 -0.17 -11.37
CA ALA A 52 24.87 1.19 -11.85
C ALA A 52 25.10 2.22 -10.73
N PRO A 53 25.33 3.52 -11.06
CA PRO A 53 25.38 4.57 -10.05
C PRO A 53 24.07 4.71 -9.26
N ASP A 54 24.18 4.94 -7.95
CA ASP A 54 23.01 5.16 -7.09
C ASP A 54 22.53 6.62 -7.15
N ALA A 55 21.68 6.90 -8.14
CA ALA A 55 21.07 8.21 -8.31
C ALA A 55 20.09 8.57 -7.18
N LEU A 56 19.49 7.60 -6.49
CA LEU A 56 18.57 7.88 -5.39
C LEU A 56 19.35 8.37 -4.15
N ALA A 57 20.48 7.74 -3.84
CA ALA A 57 21.37 8.22 -2.79
C ALA A 57 21.91 9.63 -3.09
N GLU A 58 22.30 9.89 -4.35
CA GLU A 58 22.71 11.24 -4.78
C GLU A 58 21.60 12.27 -4.54
N LEU A 59 20.37 11.96 -4.95
CA LEU A 59 19.24 12.86 -4.75
C LEU A 59 18.88 13.05 -3.26
N GLY A 60 19.01 12.01 -2.43
CA GLY A 60 18.84 12.12 -0.99
C GLY A 60 19.85 13.06 -0.35
N ALA A 61 21.12 13.01 -0.79
CA ALA A 61 22.13 13.97 -0.36
C ALA A 61 21.81 15.39 -0.86
N LEU A 62 21.40 15.53 -2.13
CA LEU A 62 21.05 16.82 -2.72
C LEU A 62 19.87 17.48 -1.98
N ALA A 63 18.82 16.72 -1.64
CA ALA A 63 17.61 17.20 -0.97
C ALA A 63 17.90 17.86 0.39
N LYS A 64 19.04 17.54 1.01
CA LYS A 64 19.51 18.12 2.27
C LYS A 64 20.35 19.39 2.08
N THR A 65 20.48 19.88 0.86
CA THR A 65 21.23 21.11 0.53
C THR A 65 20.29 22.24 0.10
N PRO A 66 20.64 23.51 0.39
CA PRO A 66 19.87 24.66 -0.10
C PRO A 66 19.82 24.81 -1.62
N ALA A 67 20.70 24.11 -2.34
CA ALA A 67 20.77 24.15 -3.81
C ALA A 67 19.77 23.19 -4.49
N ALA A 68 19.07 22.36 -3.73
CA ALA A 68 18.13 21.38 -4.26
C ALA A 68 17.00 22.05 -5.07
N ASN A 69 16.86 21.65 -6.32
CA ASN A 69 15.70 21.98 -7.15
C ASN A 69 15.35 20.74 -7.98
N ILE A 70 14.35 19.99 -7.51
CA ILE A 70 14.03 18.65 -8.01
C ILE A 70 12.58 18.64 -8.50
N ILE A 71 12.38 18.32 -9.77
CA ILE A 71 11.08 17.98 -10.34
C ILE A 71 10.94 16.46 -10.25
N LYS A 72 10.11 16.02 -9.31
CA LYS A 72 9.82 14.60 -9.04
C LYS A 72 8.54 14.14 -9.73
N LEU A 73 8.68 13.20 -10.66
CA LEU A 73 7.56 12.55 -11.35
C LEU A 73 7.08 11.32 -10.57
N PRO A 74 5.84 10.82 -10.76
CA PRO A 74 5.41 9.55 -10.18
C PRO A 74 6.32 8.38 -10.57
N ASN A 75 6.61 7.48 -9.63
CA ASN A 75 7.44 6.29 -9.83
C ASN A 75 6.80 5.07 -9.16
N VAL A 76 7.22 3.87 -9.56
CA VAL A 76 6.72 2.61 -9.03
C VAL A 76 7.19 2.42 -7.58
N SER A 77 6.24 2.13 -6.69
CA SER A 77 6.51 1.55 -5.37
C SER A 77 6.28 0.04 -5.46
N ALA A 78 7.33 -0.70 -5.79
CA ALA A 78 7.20 -2.04 -6.36
C ALA A 78 6.61 -3.06 -5.37
N SER A 79 5.61 -3.82 -5.83
CA SER A 79 5.20 -5.07 -5.20
C SER A 79 6.21 -6.19 -5.51
N ILE A 80 6.12 -7.33 -4.81
CA ILE A 80 6.97 -8.49 -5.08
C ILE A 80 6.84 -8.98 -6.53
N PRO A 81 5.62 -9.14 -7.11
CA PRO A 81 5.49 -9.53 -8.51
C PRO A 81 6.15 -8.55 -9.49
N GLN A 82 5.98 -7.24 -9.28
CA GLN A 82 6.61 -6.22 -10.13
C GLN A 82 8.14 -6.27 -10.02
N LEU A 83 8.67 -6.47 -8.82
CA LEU A 83 10.09 -6.63 -8.58
C LEU A 83 10.66 -7.86 -9.33
N LYS A 84 10.00 -9.02 -9.21
CA LYS A 84 10.40 -10.25 -9.93
C LYS A 84 10.37 -10.08 -11.44
N ALA A 85 9.35 -9.40 -11.97
CA ALA A 85 9.26 -9.11 -13.40
C ALA A 85 10.42 -8.22 -13.87
N ALA A 86 10.74 -7.16 -13.12
CA ALA A 86 11.87 -6.29 -13.43
C ALA A 86 13.23 -7.01 -13.35
N ILE A 87 13.42 -7.92 -12.37
CA ILE A 87 14.62 -8.76 -12.28
C ILE A 87 14.75 -9.65 -13.51
N ALA A 88 13.67 -10.34 -13.90
CA ALA A 88 13.68 -11.21 -15.08
C ALA A 88 13.98 -10.43 -16.38
N GLU A 89 13.42 -9.23 -16.52
CA GLU A 89 13.71 -8.36 -17.67
C GLU A 89 15.19 -7.91 -17.70
N LEU A 90 15.75 -7.51 -16.56
CA LEU A 90 17.16 -7.13 -16.43
C LEU A 90 18.10 -8.30 -16.73
N GLN A 91 17.80 -9.49 -16.21
CA GLN A 91 18.55 -10.72 -16.50
C GLN A 91 18.49 -11.06 -17.99
N GLY A 92 17.31 -10.95 -18.61
CA GLY A 92 17.13 -11.12 -20.05
C GLY A 92 17.92 -10.12 -20.88
N ALA A 93 18.15 -8.90 -20.36
CA ALA A 93 19.00 -7.89 -20.97
C ALA A 93 20.51 -8.10 -20.71
N GLY A 94 20.91 -9.11 -19.94
CA GLY A 94 22.30 -9.50 -19.70
C GLY A 94 22.92 -8.95 -18.41
N PHE A 95 22.14 -8.35 -17.52
CA PHE A 95 22.65 -7.90 -16.21
C PHE A 95 22.73 -9.07 -15.22
N ALA A 96 23.83 -9.14 -14.47
CA ALA A 96 24.08 -10.18 -13.46
C ALA A 96 23.36 -9.91 -12.13
N VAL A 97 22.04 -9.69 -12.18
CA VAL A 97 21.18 -9.50 -11.00
C VAL A 97 20.76 -10.87 -10.45
N PRO A 98 20.89 -11.14 -9.14
CA PRO A 98 20.48 -12.42 -8.56
C PRO A 98 18.95 -12.58 -8.56
N ASP A 99 18.49 -13.82 -8.49
CA ASP A 99 17.06 -14.11 -8.35
C ASP A 99 16.53 -13.63 -7.00
N TYR A 100 15.23 -13.29 -6.99
CA TYR A 100 14.51 -13.06 -5.74
C TYR A 100 14.07 -14.39 -5.13
N ALA A 101 14.79 -14.84 -4.10
CA ALA A 101 14.40 -16.02 -3.33
C ALA A 101 13.22 -15.68 -2.40
N ASP A 102 12.09 -16.39 -2.59
CA ASP A 102 10.92 -16.27 -1.71
C ASP A 102 11.23 -16.78 -0.29
N ASP A 103 11.93 -17.90 -0.22
CA ASP A 103 12.38 -18.53 1.02
C ASP A 103 13.92 -18.69 1.02
N PRO A 104 14.68 -17.67 1.47
CA PRO A 104 16.13 -17.63 1.34
C PRO A 104 16.83 -18.60 2.31
N GLN A 105 17.45 -19.64 1.76
CA GLN A 105 18.15 -20.69 2.50
C GLN A 105 19.64 -20.38 2.73
N THR A 106 20.28 -19.65 1.81
CA THR A 106 21.71 -19.31 1.89
C THR A 106 21.96 -17.87 2.34
N ASP A 107 23.18 -17.57 2.78
CA ASP A 107 23.57 -16.22 3.17
C ASP A 107 23.54 -15.25 1.98
N GLU A 108 23.90 -15.72 0.79
CA GLU A 108 23.80 -14.94 -0.45
C GLU A 108 22.34 -14.61 -0.79
N GLN A 109 21.43 -15.57 -0.64
CA GLN A 109 20.00 -15.34 -0.84
C GLN A 109 19.44 -14.36 0.19
N ARG A 110 19.86 -14.45 1.45
CA ARG A 110 19.48 -13.50 2.51
C ARG A 110 20.03 -12.09 2.25
N ALA A 111 21.26 -11.98 1.78
CA ALA A 111 21.87 -10.71 1.40
C ALA A 111 21.15 -10.06 0.21
N ALA A 112 20.89 -10.84 -0.85
CA ALA A 112 20.12 -10.38 -2.01
C ALA A 112 18.71 -9.94 -1.60
N ARG A 113 18.03 -10.71 -0.74
CA ARG A 113 16.71 -10.36 -0.21
C ARG A 113 16.73 -9.03 0.54
N THR A 114 17.79 -8.77 1.30
CA THR A 114 17.98 -7.50 2.03
C THR A 114 18.15 -6.32 1.07
N ALA A 115 18.98 -6.47 0.03
CA ALA A 115 19.15 -5.46 -1.01
C ALA A 115 17.83 -5.18 -1.75
N PHE A 116 17.08 -6.22 -2.10
CA PHE A 116 15.77 -6.10 -2.72
C PHE A 116 14.74 -5.41 -1.81
N ALA A 117 14.75 -5.69 -0.51
CA ALA A 117 13.85 -5.05 0.45
C ALA A 117 14.07 -3.53 0.59
N ALA A 118 15.28 -3.04 0.24
CA ALA A 118 15.60 -1.62 0.21
C ALA A 118 15.04 -0.90 -1.04
N VAL A 119 14.79 -1.62 -2.14
CA VAL A 119 14.24 -1.06 -3.39
C VAL A 119 12.75 -1.38 -3.60
N GLN A 120 12.20 -2.32 -2.84
CA GLN A 120 10.77 -2.65 -2.84
C GLN A 120 9.93 -1.58 -2.11
N GLY A 121 8.64 -1.46 -2.46
CA GLY A 121 7.70 -0.54 -1.81
C GLY A 121 8.07 0.93 -2.05
N SER A 122 7.66 1.82 -1.14
CA SER A 122 7.92 3.26 -1.28
C SER A 122 9.35 3.65 -0.90
N ALA A 123 10.35 3.19 -1.67
CA ALA A 123 11.77 3.45 -1.40
C ALA A 123 12.21 4.90 -1.71
N VAL A 124 11.55 5.57 -2.66
CA VAL A 124 12.00 6.89 -3.17
C VAL A 124 11.50 8.04 -2.30
N ASN A 125 10.20 8.07 -2.00
CA ASN A 125 9.59 9.21 -1.31
C ASN A 125 10.20 9.51 0.07
N PRO A 126 10.49 8.51 0.93
CA PRO A 126 11.10 8.74 2.24
C PRO A 126 12.51 9.33 2.16
N VAL A 127 13.21 9.19 1.03
CA VAL A 127 14.55 9.76 0.81
C VAL A 127 14.48 11.21 0.33
N LEU A 128 13.47 11.55 -0.48
CA LEU A 128 13.37 12.89 -1.10
C LEU A 128 12.57 13.89 -0.28
N ARG A 129 11.70 13.44 0.63
CA ARG A 129 10.80 14.30 1.41
C ARG A 129 11.49 14.84 2.67
N GLU A 130 12.47 15.71 2.47
CA GLU A 130 13.19 16.43 3.53
C GLU A 130 12.48 17.75 3.94
N GLY A 131 11.17 17.80 3.73
CA GLY A 131 10.30 18.94 4.04
C GLY A 131 8.84 18.53 4.06
N ASN A 132 7.98 19.42 4.57
CA ASN A 132 6.54 19.18 4.64
C ASN A 132 5.83 19.42 3.31
N SER A 133 4.58 18.99 3.21
CA SER A 133 3.80 19.02 1.97
C SER A 133 2.91 20.27 1.90
N ASP A 134 3.02 21.08 0.83
CA ASP A 134 1.96 21.99 0.37
C ASP A 134 1.31 21.37 -0.86
N ARG A 135 0.07 20.88 -0.72
CA ARG A 135 -0.67 20.26 -1.82
C ARG A 135 -2.01 20.94 -2.01
N ARG A 136 -2.24 21.48 -3.20
CA ARG A 136 -3.45 22.22 -3.55
C ARG A 136 -3.71 22.21 -5.06
N ALA A 137 -4.99 22.29 -5.43
CA ALA A 137 -5.38 22.47 -6.83
C ALA A 137 -5.10 23.93 -7.26
N PRO A 138 -4.37 24.19 -8.36
CA PRO A 138 -4.21 25.53 -8.90
C PRO A 138 -5.56 26.14 -9.33
N ALA A 139 -5.69 27.46 -9.22
CA ALA A 139 -6.92 28.17 -9.58
C ALA A 139 -7.35 27.95 -11.04
N SER A 140 -6.38 27.83 -11.97
CA SER A 140 -6.63 27.51 -13.37
C SER A 140 -7.28 26.12 -13.54
N VAL A 141 -6.78 25.11 -12.83
CA VAL A 141 -7.33 23.75 -12.84
C VAL A 141 -8.72 23.72 -12.20
N LYS A 142 -8.92 24.43 -11.08
CA LYS A 142 -10.25 24.54 -10.45
C LYS A 142 -11.25 25.26 -11.35
N GLY A 143 -10.84 26.33 -12.03
CA GLY A 143 -11.67 27.04 -13.01
C GLY A 143 -12.06 26.15 -14.19
N PHE A 144 -11.11 25.36 -14.70
CA PHE A 144 -11.38 24.36 -15.74
C PHE A 144 -12.40 23.30 -15.27
N ALA A 145 -12.22 22.74 -14.07
CA ALA A 145 -13.15 21.74 -13.53
C ALA A 145 -14.58 22.28 -13.32
N ARG A 146 -14.73 23.58 -13.03
CA ARG A 146 -16.05 24.22 -12.95
C ARG A 146 -16.69 24.38 -14.33
N ALA A 147 -15.91 24.75 -15.34
CA ALA A 147 -16.39 24.91 -16.72
C ALA A 147 -16.66 23.56 -17.42
N HIS A 148 -15.94 22.51 -17.00
CA HIS A 148 -16.01 21.17 -17.56
C HIS A 148 -16.14 20.15 -16.41
N PRO A 149 -17.31 20.08 -15.74
CA PRO A 149 -17.52 19.18 -14.62
C PRO A 149 -17.36 17.73 -15.07
N HIS A 150 -16.57 16.98 -14.31
CA HIS A 150 -16.43 15.54 -14.48
C HIS A 150 -17.67 14.83 -13.92
N SER A 151 -17.87 13.57 -14.33
CA SER A 151 -18.98 12.75 -13.82
C SER A 151 -18.87 12.55 -12.31
N MET A 152 -20.01 12.68 -11.64
CA MET A 152 -20.23 12.35 -10.24
C MET A 152 -21.48 11.46 -10.19
N GLY A 153 -21.36 10.26 -9.63
CA GLY A 153 -22.47 9.33 -9.47
C GLY A 153 -23.50 9.88 -8.49
N ALA A 154 -24.78 9.72 -8.81
CA ALA A 154 -25.87 10.17 -7.94
C ALA A 154 -25.92 9.31 -6.67
N TRP A 155 -26.07 9.97 -5.52
CA TRP A 155 -26.20 9.31 -4.23
C TRP A 155 -27.66 9.13 -3.85
N SER A 156 -27.98 7.95 -3.32
CA SER A 156 -29.29 7.63 -2.75
C SER A 156 -29.21 7.72 -1.22
N PRO A 157 -30.20 8.33 -0.54
CA PRO A 157 -30.29 8.27 0.92
C PRO A 157 -30.52 6.84 1.43
N ASP A 158 -31.02 5.94 0.56
CA ASP A 158 -31.27 4.54 0.87
C ASP A 158 -30.05 3.63 0.61
N THR A 159 -28.89 4.18 0.22
CA THR A 159 -27.68 3.36 -0.01
C THR A 159 -27.29 2.61 1.26
N ARG A 160 -27.00 1.32 1.09
CA ARG A 160 -26.48 0.46 2.14
C ARG A 160 -24.96 0.53 2.27
N SER A 161 -24.29 1.35 1.46
CA SER A 161 -22.84 1.50 1.54
C SER A 161 -22.40 2.19 2.81
N HIS A 162 -21.42 1.61 3.50
CA HIS A 162 -20.94 2.10 4.80
C HIS A 162 -19.51 1.65 5.06
N VAL A 163 -18.78 2.45 5.84
CA VAL A 163 -17.47 2.08 6.37
C VAL A 163 -17.66 1.28 7.65
N VAL A 164 -16.84 0.25 7.84
CA VAL A 164 -16.72 -0.47 9.11
C VAL A 164 -15.27 -0.53 9.56
N THR A 165 -15.06 -0.43 10.86
CA THR A 165 -13.75 -0.42 11.50
C THR A 165 -13.83 -1.10 12.87
N MET A 166 -12.68 -1.49 13.43
CA MET A 166 -12.62 -2.10 14.76
C MET A 166 -13.03 -1.09 15.84
N ASP A 167 -13.65 -1.59 16.90
CA ASP A 167 -14.12 -0.84 18.06
C ASP A 167 -13.19 -0.96 19.29
N ASP A 168 -12.27 -1.92 19.27
CA ASP A 168 -11.17 -2.09 20.23
C ASP A 168 -10.08 -2.98 19.62
N GLY A 169 -8.90 -3.00 20.24
CA GLY A 169 -7.81 -3.92 19.90
C GLY A 169 -7.12 -3.64 18.56
N ASP A 170 -7.33 -2.47 17.96
CA ASP A 170 -6.56 -1.97 16.81
C ASP A 170 -5.37 -1.10 17.27
N PHE A 171 -4.68 -0.44 16.33
CA PHE A 171 -3.57 0.43 16.70
C PHE A 171 -4.07 1.66 17.47
N ARG A 172 -5.14 2.30 17.00
CA ARG A 172 -5.69 3.49 17.65
C ARG A 172 -6.00 3.30 19.14
N HIS A 173 -6.69 2.21 19.49
CA HIS A 173 -7.14 1.98 20.87
C HIS A 173 -6.01 1.51 21.80
N SER A 174 -4.91 1.00 21.25
CA SER A 174 -3.76 0.51 22.02
C SER A 174 -2.58 1.49 22.07
N GLU A 175 -2.66 2.60 21.34
CA GLU A 175 -1.57 3.56 21.21
C GLU A 175 -1.18 4.18 22.56
N LEU A 176 0.13 4.22 22.79
CA LEU A 176 0.77 5.01 23.83
C LEU A 176 1.80 5.92 23.18
N SER A 177 1.88 7.16 23.65
CA SER A 177 2.77 8.19 23.11
C SER A 177 3.63 8.81 24.21
N VAL A 178 4.88 9.12 23.90
CA VAL A 178 5.76 9.89 24.77
C VAL A 178 6.54 10.94 23.97
N THR A 179 6.67 12.14 24.54
CA THR A 179 7.64 13.14 24.06
C THR A 179 8.94 13.01 24.84
N VAL A 180 10.02 12.70 24.15
CA VAL A 180 11.35 12.47 24.73
C VAL A 180 11.96 13.80 25.19
N ALA A 181 12.28 13.94 26.47
CA ALA A 181 12.73 15.23 27.02
C ALA A 181 14.17 15.62 26.60
N ALA A 182 15.05 14.63 26.44
CA ALA A 182 16.45 14.81 26.09
C ALA A 182 16.90 13.70 25.14
N ALA A 183 17.82 14.02 24.21
CA ALA A 183 18.32 13.05 23.26
C ALA A 183 18.88 11.81 23.98
N THR A 184 18.44 10.63 23.56
CA THR A 184 18.78 9.36 24.19
C THR A 184 18.79 8.23 23.15
N SER A 185 19.02 7.00 23.59
CA SER A 185 18.91 5.80 22.78
C SER A 185 17.86 4.87 23.38
N ILE A 186 17.02 4.27 22.53
CA ILE A 186 15.96 3.33 22.94
C ILE A 186 16.13 1.99 22.20
N SER A 187 15.74 0.89 22.83
CA SER A 187 15.60 -0.44 22.23
C SER A 187 14.13 -0.86 22.21
N ILE A 188 13.79 -1.83 21.37
CA ILE A 188 12.47 -2.47 21.37
C ILE A 188 12.67 -3.95 21.71
N GLU A 189 12.01 -4.39 22.77
CA GLU A 189 12.17 -5.74 23.34
C GLU A 189 10.80 -6.37 23.55
N HIS A 190 10.72 -7.67 23.27
CA HIS A 190 9.58 -8.51 23.62
C HIS A 190 9.95 -9.37 24.82
N VAL A 191 9.15 -9.31 25.88
CA VAL A 191 9.30 -10.17 27.06
C VAL A 191 8.16 -11.17 27.04
N ALA A 192 8.46 -12.43 26.74
CA ALA A 192 7.47 -13.49 26.67
C ALA A 192 6.93 -13.86 28.07
N ALA A 193 5.81 -14.58 28.12
CA ALA A 193 5.19 -15.02 29.36
C ALA A 193 6.12 -15.83 30.31
N ASP A 194 7.13 -16.51 29.78
CA ASP A 194 8.14 -17.26 30.55
C ASP A 194 9.33 -16.42 31.04
N GLY A 195 9.34 -15.11 30.72
CA GLY A 195 10.41 -14.17 31.03
C GLY A 195 11.53 -14.09 29.99
N THR A 196 11.46 -14.86 28.90
CA THR A 196 12.44 -14.78 27.80
C THR A 196 12.37 -13.41 27.14
N VAL A 197 13.52 -12.74 27.04
CA VAL A 197 13.65 -11.43 26.40
C VAL A 197 14.22 -11.59 24.99
N THR A 198 13.46 -11.14 24.00
CA THR A 198 13.87 -11.07 22.59
C THR A 198 14.03 -9.62 22.18
N VAL A 199 15.23 -9.24 21.74
CA VAL A 199 15.48 -7.90 21.19
C VAL A 199 14.89 -7.83 19.77
N LEU A 200 13.78 -7.12 19.61
CA LEU A 200 13.14 -6.88 18.30
C LEU A 200 13.90 -5.83 17.50
N LYS A 201 14.40 -4.78 18.19
CA LYS A 201 15.24 -3.74 17.59
C LYS A 201 16.39 -3.36 18.50
N LYS A 202 17.61 -3.44 17.96
CA LYS A 202 18.83 -2.95 18.63
C LYS A 202 18.71 -1.45 18.92
N PRO A 203 19.47 -0.92 19.91
CA PRO A 203 19.38 0.47 20.31
C PRO A 203 19.54 1.45 19.13
N PHE A 204 18.66 2.45 19.07
CA PHE A 204 18.70 3.54 18.09
C PHE A 204 18.43 4.89 18.77
N GLY A 205 19.03 5.95 18.20
CA GLY A 205 18.94 7.29 18.76
C GLY A 205 17.60 7.95 18.52
N VAL A 206 17.15 8.73 19.51
CA VAL A 206 16.00 9.64 19.45
C VAL A 206 16.42 11.02 19.94
N LEU A 207 15.82 12.08 19.41
CA LEU A 207 16.16 13.46 19.67
C LEU A 207 15.44 14.01 20.92
N ALA A 208 15.97 15.13 21.44
CA ALA A 208 15.22 15.92 22.41
C ALA A 208 13.99 16.53 21.72
N GLY A 209 12.81 16.33 22.31
CA GLY A 209 11.52 16.77 21.78
C GLY A 209 10.89 15.81 20.76
N GLU A 210 11.53 14.68 20.43
CA GLU A 210 10.95 13.68 19.52
C GLU A 210 9.73 13.01 20.16
N ILE A 211 8.68 12.80 19.37
CA ILE A 211 7.50 12.05 19.77
C ILE A 211 7.69 10.61 19.30
N VAL A 212 7.50 9.66 20.22
CA VAL A 212 7.61 8.22 19.94
C VAL A 212 6.33 7.56 20.41
N ASP A 213 5.68 6.85 19.47
CA ASP A 213 4.43 6.16 19.68
C ASP A 213 4.63 4.65 19.57
N GLY A 214 3.86 3.89 20.34
CA GLY A 214 3.81 2.44 20.29
C GLY A 214 2.37 1.94 20.34
N ALA A 215 2.00 1.08 19.41
CA ALA A 215 0.65 0.53 19.28
C ALA A 215 0.69 -0.93 18.85
N VAL A 216 -0.39 -1.68 19.10
CA VAL A 216 -0.52 -3.09 18.74
C VAL A 216 -1.93 -3.45 18.27
N MET A 217 -2.04 -3.92 17.02
CA MET A 217 -3.25 -4.58 16.57
C MET A 217 -3.31 -6.02 17.09
N ARG A 218 -4.34 -6.32 17.88
CA ARG A 218 -4.59 -7.63 18.48
C ARG A 218 -5.18 -8.57 17.43
N LYS A 219 -4.40 -9.57 17.00
CA LYS A 219 -4.82 -10.60 16.02
C LYS A 219 -6.21 -11.18 16.32
N ALA A 220 -6.48 -11.57 17.57
CA ALA A 220 -7.77 -12.16 17.95
C ALA A 220 -8.95 -11.20 17.72
N ALA A 221 -8.78 -9.90 18.02
CA ALA A 221 -9.79 -8.88 17.77
C ALA A 221 -9.98 -8.66 16.26
N LEU A 222 -8.89 -8.55 15.50
CA LEU A 222 -8.92 -8.43 14.04
C LEU A 222 -9.67 -9.59 13.37
N THR A 223 -9.33 -10.84 13.73
CA THR A 223 -9.98 -12.01 13.11
C THR A 223 -11.46 -12.12 13.47
N ALA A 224 -11.83 -11.79 14.71
CA ALA A 224 -13.23 -11.76 15.14
C ALA A 224 -14.02 -10.65 14.43
N PHE A 225 -13.42 -9.47 14.28
CA PHE A 225 -13.96 -8.37 13.49
C PHE A 225 -14.21 -8.79 12.04
N LEU A 226 -13.18 -9.31 11.36
CA LEU A 226 -13.29 -9.72 9.95
C LEU A 226 -14.38 -10.77 9.73
N ALA A 227 -14.44 -11.81 10.56
CA ALA A 227 -15.46 -12.86 10.46
C ALA A 227 -16.88 -12.26 10.59
N ARG A 228 -17.09 -11.42 11.60
CA ARG A 228 -18.38 -10.74 11.81
C ARG A 228 -18.78 -9.86 10.63
N GLU A 229 -17.83 -9.09 10.08
CA GLU A 229 -18.13 -8.18 8.98
C GLU A 229 -18.38 -8.90 7.65
N ILE A 230 -17.77 -10.08 7.43
CA ILE A 230 -18.08 -10.97 6.30
C ILE A 230 -19.52 -11.50 6.42
N ASP A 231 -19.90 -12.01 7.60
CA ASP A 231 -21.26 -12.49 7.85
C ASP A 231 -22.30 -11.38 7.70
N ASP A 232 -22.01 -10.17 8.20
CA ASP A 232 -22.90 -9.02 8.08
C ASP A 232 -23.04 -8.54 6.64
N ALA A 233 -21.96 -8.55 5.85
CA ALA A 233 -22.02 -8.23 4.41
C ALA A 233 -22.96 -9.20 3.67
N ARG A 234 -22.88 -10.50 4.00
CA ARG A 234 -23.75 -11.53 3.42
C ARG A 234 -25.20 -11.30 3.82
N ALA A 235 -25.46 -11.08 5.11
CA ALA A 235 -26.81 -10.88 5.64
C ALA A 235 -27.47 -9.62 5.06
N LYS A 236 -26.67 -8.57 4.80
CA LYS A 236 -27.15 -7.30 4.23
C LYS A 236 -27.12 -7.27 2.70
N ASP A 237 -26.64 -8.31 2.03
CA ASP A 237 -26.53 -8.37 0.56
C ASP A 237 -25.81 -7.14 -0.02
N VAL A 238 -24.64 -6.84 0.54
CA VAL A 238 -23.72 -5.79 0.04
C VAL A 238 -22.38 -6.42 -0.29
N LEU A 239 -21.63 -5.80 -1.20
CA LEU A 239 -20.27 -6.25 -1.50
C LEU A 239 -19.40 -6.14 -0.25
N PHE A 240 -18.61 -7.17 0.03
CA PHE A 240 -17.51 -7.08 0.97
C PHE A 240 -16.29 -6.51 0.24
N SER A 241 -15.67 -5.48 0.81
CA SER A 241 -14.39 -4.96 0.35
C SER A 241 -13.47 -4.60 1.51
N ILE A 242 -12.16 -4.75 1.31
CA ILE A 242 -11.11 -4.34 2.24
C ILE A 242 -10.22 -3.29 1.59
N HIS A 243 -9.93 -2.23 2.34
CA HIS A 243 -9.20 -1.05 1.88
C HIS A 243 -7.99 -0.80 2.77
N LEU A 244 -6.80 -1.09 2.24
CA LEU A 244 -5.51 -0.99 2.95
C LEU A 244 -4.50 -0.22 2.10
N LYS A 245 -3.25 -0.11 2.59
CA LYS A 245 -2.15 0.55 1.88
C LYS A 245 -0.90 -0.34 1.82
N ALA A 246 -1.09 -1.61 1.45
CA ALA A 246 -0.08 -2.68 1.52
C ALA A 246 1.27 -2.41 0.82
N THR A 247 1.30 -1.58 -0.23
CA THR A 247 2.57 -1.21 -0.90
C THR A 247 3.40 -0.22 -0.10
N MET A 248 2.76 0.66 0.67
CA MET A 248 3.41 1.64 1.53
C MET A 248 3.69 1.01 2.90
N MET A 249 2.65 0.48 3.55
CA MET A 249 2.72 -0.20 4.84
C MET A 249 3.20 -1.65 4.67
N LYS A 250 4.43 -1.80 4.16
CA LYS A 250 4.97 -3.06 3.62
C LYS A 250 5.11 -4.22 4.62
N VAL A 251 4.90 -3.98 5.91
CA VAL A 251 4.95 -5.01 6.95
C VAL A 251 3.55 -5.29 7.50
N SER A 252 2.88 -4.28 8.07
CA SER A 252 1.58 -4.44 8.75
C SER A 252 0.45 -4.87 7.80
N ASP A 253 0.28 -4.13 6.70
CA ASP A 253 -0.92 -4.24 5.88
C ASP A 253 -0.99 -5.56 5.10
N PRO A 254 0.10 -6.13 4.57
CA PRO A 254 0.08 -7.49 4.04
C PRO A 254 -0.36 -8.55 5.06
N ILE A 255 0.01 -8.41 6.34
CA ILE A 255 -0.43 -9.33 7.41
C ILE A 255 -1.93 -9.18 7.66
N ILE A 256 -2.42 -7.93 7.76
CA ILE A 256 -3.85 -7.63 7.92
C ILE A 256 -4.65 -8.17 6.72
N PHE A 257 -4.14 -7.98 5.50
CA PHE A 257 -4.74 -8.51 4.27
C PHE A 257 -4.80 -10.04 4.28
N GLY A 258 -3.71 -10.70 4.67
CA GLY A 258 -3.68 -12.15 4.81
C GLY A 258 -4.70 -12.68 5.81
N HIS A 259 -4.93 -11.96 6.92
CA HIS A 259 -6.03 -12.29 7.83
C HIS A 259 -7.41 -12.14 7.19
N ALA A 260 -7.63 -11.14 6.34
CA ALA A 260 -8.88 -10.99 5.59
C ALA A 260 -9.10 -12.13 4.57
N VAL A 261 -8.05 -12.54 3.85
CA VAL A 261 -8.11 -13.70 2.95
C VAL A 261 -8.45 -14.97 3.73
N ARG A 262 -7.80 -15.20 4.88
CA ARG A 262 -8.09 -16.36 5.73
C ARG A 262 -9.51 -16.35 6.30
N ALA A 263 -9.97 -15.18 6.76
CA ALA A 263 -11.32 -15.03 7.29
C ALA A 263 -12.40 -15.22 6.21
N PHE A 264 -12.11 -14.85 4.96
CA PHE A 264 -13.04 -15.06 3.85
C PHE A 264 -13.10 -16.52 3.41
N PHE A 265 -11.96 -17.24 3.40
CA PHE A 265 -11.87 -18.65 3.00
C PHE A 265 -11.54 -19.58 4.19
N PRO A 266 -12.34 -19.63 5.26
CA PRO A 266 -11.96 -20.33 6.50
C PRO A 266 -11.70 -21.82 6.27
N ALA A 267 -12.60 -22.52 5.57
CA ALA A 267 -12.46 -23.96 5.28
C ALA A 267 -11.18 -24.28 4.49
N VAL A 268 -10.76 -23.40 3.58
CA VAL A 268 -9.53 -23.60 2.79
C VAL A 268 -8.31 -23.64 3.71
N PHE A 269 -8.23 -22.73 4.68
CA PHE A 269 -7.06 -22.65 5.56
C PHE A 269 -7.14 -23.56 6.78
N GLU A 270 -8.35 -23.88 7.27
CA GLU A 270 -8.56 -24.85 8.35
C GLU A 270 -8.23 -26.27 7.89
N ASP A 271 -8.72 -26.68 6.71
CA ASP A 271 -8.56 -28.06 6.24
C ASP A 271 -7.23 -28.29 5.50
N PHE A 272 -6.70 -27.27 4.79
CA PHE A 272 -5.53 -27.42 3.92
C PHE A 272 -4.33 -26.55 4.32
N GLY A 273 -4.40 -25.81 5.42
CA GLY A 273 -3.35 -24.88 5.89
C GLY A 273 -1.93 -25.45 5.84
N PRO A 274 -1.64 -26.61 6.47
CA PRO A 274 -0.30 -27.19 6.45
C PRO A 274 0.23 -27.52 5.05
N VAL A 275 -0.65 -27.93 4.12
CA VAL A 275 -0.25 -28.26 2.74
C VAL A 275 -0.04 -26.99 1.93
N LEU A 276 -0.90 -25.98 2.11
CA LEU A 276 -0.73 -24.63 1.55
C LEU A 276 0.62 -24.04 1.96
N ASP A 277 0.95 -24.08 3.25
CA ASP A 277 2.22 -23.59 3.77
C ASP A 277 3.41 -24.35 3.16
N SER A 278 3.30 -25.68 3.01
CA SER A 278 4.37 -26.52 2.45
C SER A 278 4.75 -26.20 1.00
N VAL A 279 3.82 -25.62 0.23
CA VAL A 279 4.06 -25.19 -1.16
C VAL A 279 4.35 -23.69 -1.28
N GLY A 280 4.39 -22.97 -0.15
CA GLY A 280 4.62 -21.53 -0.10
C GLY A 280 3.40 -20.69 -0.48
N ALA A 281 2.19 -21.21 -0.33
CA ALA A 281 0.96 -20.47 -0.59
C ALA A 281 0.71 -19.44 0.52
N ASN A 282 1.20 -18.21 0.32
CA ASN A 282 1.12 -17.15 1.31
C ASN A 282 -0.06 -16.19 1.03
N PRO A 283 -1.12 -16.16 1.85
CA PRO A 283 -2.23 -15.24 1.63
C PRO A 283 -1.93 -13.80 2.02
N ASN A 284 -0.81 -13.50 2.70
CA ASN A 284 -0.36 -12.12 2.85
C ASN A 284 -0.01 -11.51 1.48
N ASP A 285 0.32 -12.36 0.48
CA ASP A 285 0.51 -11.99 -0.92
C ASP A 285 -0.78 -12.12 -1.76
N GLY A 286 -1.90 -12.48 -1.12
CA GLY A 286 -3.24 -12.56 -1.68
C GLY A 286 -3.63 -13.90 -2.31
N LEU A 287 -4.90 -13.99 -2.71
CA LEU A 287 -5.48 -15.22 -3.28
C LEU A 287 -4.77 -15.65 -4.57
N ALA A 288 -4.27 -14.71 -5.37
CA ALA A 288 -3.51 -15.05 -6.58
C ALA A 288 -2.24 -15.86 -6.26
N SER A 289 -1.56 -15.55 -5.16
CA SER A 289 -0.41 -16.31 -4.66
C SER A 289 -0.83 -17.75 -4.32
N VAL A 290 -1.93 -17.89 -3.57
CA VAL A 290 -2.49 -19.20 -3.20
C VAL A 290 -2.82 -20.03 -4.43
N LEU A 291 -3.60 -19.48 -5.37
CA LEU A 291 -4.02 -20.15 -6.61
C LEU A 291 -2.83 -20.59 -7.45
N THR A 292 -1.78 -19.78 -7.53
CA THR A 292 -0.57 -20.10 -8.30
C THR A 292 0.17 -21.32 -7.71
N GLN A 293 0.24 -21.43 -6.38
CA GLN A 293 0.95 -22.55 -5.74
C GLN A 293 0.16 -23.87 -5.77
N LEU A 294 -1.15 -23.86 -6.03
CA LEU A 294 -1.95 -25.09 -6.12
C LEU A 294 -1.42 -26.08 -7.15
N GLY A 295 -0.78 -25.59 -8.23
CA GLY A 295 -0.15 -26.43 -9.25
C GLY A 295 1.00 -27.31 -8.74
N ARG A 296 1.52 -27.04 -7.53
CA ARG A 296 2.60 -27.81 -6.88
C ARG A 296 2.08 -28.90 -5.95
N MET A 297 0.76 -29.00 -5.78
CA MET A 297 0.10 -29.98 -4.92
C MET A 297 -0.29 -31.25 -5.69
N PRO A 298 -0.51 -32.38 -4.98
CA PRO A 298 -1.22 -33.54 -5.52
C PRO A 298 -2.59 -33.15 -6.11
N SER A 299 -2.99 -33.78 -7.22
CA SER A 299 -4.17 -33.38 -7.98
C SER A 299 -5.48 -33.47 -7.20
N ASP A 300 -5.60 -34.49 -6.34
CA ASP A 300 -6.75 -34.70 -5.45
C ASP A 300 -6.87 -33.60 -4.39
N ILE A 301 -5.75 -33.20 -3.78
CA ILE A 301 -5.73 -32.10 -2.81
C ILE A 301 -6.03 -30.77 -3.51
N ARG A 302 -5.41 -30.52 -4.67
CA ARG A 302 -5.66 -29.33 -5.47
C ARG A 302 -7.15 -29.19 -5.80
N GLU A 303 -7.79 -30.25 -6.30
CA GLU A 303 -9.22 -30.24 -6.64
C GLU A 303 -10.08 -29.96 -5.41
N ALA A 304 -9.75 -30.56 -4.25
CA ALA A 304 -10.45 -30.29 -3.00
C ALA A 304 -10.34 -28.81 -2.57
N VAL A 305 -9.16 -28.19 -2.72
CA VAL A 305 -8.95 -26.76 -2.44
C VAL A 305 -9.75 -25.89 -3.42
N GLU A 306 -9.73 -26.17 -4.72
CA GLU A 306 -10.48 -25.43 -5.73
C GLU A 306 -12.01 -25.52 -5.48
N VAL A 307 -12.50 -26.67 -5.04
CA VAL A 307 -13.90 -26.87 -4.63
C VAL A 307 -14.23 -26.03 -3.39
N ALA A 308 -13.39 -26.05 -2.36
CA ALA A 308 -13.61 -25.27 -1.14
C ALA A 308 -13.63 -23.74 -1.41
N ILE A 309 -12.76 -23.25 -2.30
CA ILE A 309 -12.78 -21.86 -2.77
C ILE A 309 -14.10 -21.55 -3.48
N THR A 310 -14.53 -22.41 -4.40
CA THR A 310 -15.77 -22.22 -5.17
C THR A 310 -17.01 -22.23 -4.27
N GLN A 311 -17.06 -23.14 -3.30
CA GLN A 311 -18.13 -23.21 -2.30
C GLN A 311 -18.16 -21.94 -1.45
N THR A 312 -17.00 -21.45 -1.00
CA THR A 312 -16.91 -20.20 -0.25
C THR A 312 -17.48 -19.02 -1.04
N TYR A 313 -17.21 -18.91 -2.35
CA TYR A 313 -17.82 -17.87 -3.17
C TYR A 313 -19.34 -18.01 -3.32
N ALA A 314 -19.84 -19.24 -3.39
CA ALA A 314 -21.28 -19.50 -3.51
C ALA A 314 -22.04 -19.25 -2.19
N GLU A 315 -21.37 -19.47 -1.06
CA GLU A 315 -21.98 -19.38 0.28
C GLU A 315 -21.69 -18.05 0.98
N GLY A 316 -20.58 -17.37 0.67
CA GLY A 316 -20.17 -16.10 1.28
C GLY A 316 -20.87 -14.87 0.68
N PRO A 317 -20.54 -13.66 1.17
CA PRO A 317 -20.94 -12.43 0.49
C PRO A 317 -20.21 -12.29 -0.86
N ALA A 318 -20.82 -11.56 -1.78
CA ALA A 318 -20.12 -11.13 -2.99
C ALA A 318 -18.94 -10.19 -2.64
N LEU A 319 -17.84 -10.32 -3.37
CA LEU A 319 -16.66 -9.45 -3.23
C LEU A 319 -16.70 -8.31 -4.24
N ALA A 320 -16.14 -7.16 -3.85
CA ALA A 320 -15.78 -6.14 -4.82
C ALA A 320 -14.74 -6.68 -5.82
N MET A 321 -14.90 -6.30 -7.09
CA MET A 321 -14.05 -6.73 -8.21
C MET A 321 -13.05 -5.64 -8.60
N VAL A 322 -11.84 -6.08 -8.91
CA VAL A 322 -10.80 -5.26 -9.59
C VAL A 322 -11.00 -5.37 -11.10
N ASP A 323 -11.24 -6.58 -11.60
CA ASP A 323 -11.58 -6.87 -13.00
C ASP A 323 -12.57 -8.03 -13.04
N SER A 324 -13.86 -7.69 -13.15
CA SER A 324 -15.00 -8.63 -13.22
C SER A 324 -14.84 -9.63 -14.37
N SER A 325 -14.39 -9.15 -15.54
CA SER A 325 -14.23 -9.97 -16.76
C SER A 325 -13.19 -11.08 -16.63
N LYS A 326 -12.25 -10.93 -15.68
CA LYS A 326 -11.19 -11.91 -15.39
C LYS A 326 -11.39 -12.62 -14.05
N GLY A 327 -12.47 -12.33 -13.33
CA GLY A 327 -12.70 -12.86 -12.00
C GLY A 327 -11.71 -12.35 -10.94
N ILE A 328 -11.03 -11.22 -11.17
CA ILE A 328 -10.06 -10.66 -10.22
C ILE A 328 -10.83 -9.87 -9.16
N THR A 329 -10.87 -10.43 -7.95
CA THR A 329 -11.52 -9.86 -6.76
C THR A 329 -10.57 -8.96 -5.98
N ASN A 330 -11.12 -8.16 -5.07
CA ASN A 330 -10.39 -7.34 -4.11
C ASN A 330 -9.43 -8.14 -3.19
N LEU A 331 -9.60 -9.46 -3.06
CA LEU A 331 -8.72 -10.34 -2.29
C LEU A 331 -7.60 -11.00 -3.12
N HIS A 332 -7.51 -10.72 -4.43
CA HIS A 332 -6.50 -11.34 -5.30
C HIS A 332 -5.08 -10.87 -5.02
N VAL A 333 -4.86 -9.56 -4.96
CA VAL A 333 -3.54 -8.96 -4.76
C VAL A 333 -3.66 -7.77 -3.79
N PRO A 334 -2.85 -7.72 -2.71
CA PRO A 334 -2.96 -6.70 -1.67
C PRO A 334 -2.70 -5.26 -2.16
N SER A 335 -2.06 -5.11 -3.31
CA SER A 335 -1.74 -3.80 -3.91
C SER A 335 -2.79 -3.26 -4.87
N ASP A 336 -3.81 -4.03 -5.23
CA ASP A 336 -4.77 -3.62 -6.27
C ASP A 336 -5.77 -2.57 -5.77
N VAL A 337 -6.21 -2.70 -4.51
CA VAL A 337 -7.20 -1.79 -3.89
C VAL A 337 -6.53 -1.01 -2.77
N ILE A 338 -6.04 0.18 -3.12
CA ILE A 338 -5.30 1.07 -2.21
C ILE A 338 -6.27 2.11 -1.63
N ILE A 339 -6.38 2.21 -0.32
CA ILE A 339 -7.41 2.99 0.40
C ILE A 339 -7.54 4.44 -0.08
N ASP A 340 -6.41 5.14 -0.28
CA ASP A 340 -6.39 6.57 -0.65
C ASP A 340 -6.78 6.84 -2.12
N ALA A 341 -6.88 5.81 -2.95
CA ALA A 341 -7.41 5.87 -4.31
C ALA A 341 -8.80 5.24 -4.42
N SER A 342 -8.99 4.08 -3.79
CA SER A 342 -10.21 3.28 -3.87
C SER A 342 -11.40 3.93 -3.17
N MET A 343 -11.21 4.51 -1.97
CA MET A 343 -12.31 5.16 -1.25
C MET A 343 -12.84 6.39 -2.01
N PRO A 344 -12.01 7.34 -2.49
CA PRO A 344 -12.50 8.43 -3.34
C PRO A 344 -13.16 7.95 -4.64
N ALA A 345 -12.66 6.87 -5.26
CA ALA A 345 -13.25 6.32 -6.47
C ALA A 345 -14.65 5.74 -6.23
N ALA A 346 -14.83 4.99 -5.14
CA ALA A 346 -16.13 4.46 -4.74
C ALA A 346 -17.10 5.59 -4.35
N ILE A 347 -16.65 6.56 -3.56
CA ILE A 347 -17.48 7.72 -3.16
C ILE A 347 -17.96 8.52 -4.38
N ARG A 348 -17.06 8.74 -5.37
CA ARG A 348 -17.42 9.39 -6.63
C ARG A 348 -18.43 8.58 -7.45
N SER A 349 -18.43 7.25 -7.32
CA SER A 349 -19.24 6.31 -8.09
C SER A 349 -20.49 5.90 -7.31
N SER A 350 -21.20 6.88 -6.77
CA SER A 350 -22.44 6.67 -5.98
C SER A 350 -22.26 5.91 -4.67
N GLY A 351 -21.03 5.79 -4.16
CA GLY A 351 -20.74 4.93 -3.01
C GLY A 351 -20.81 3.46 -3.39
N GLN A 352 -20.44 3.07 -4.61
CA GLN A 352 -20.55 1.69 -5.09
C GLN A 352 -19.23 1.17 -5.65
N MET A 353 -19.07 -0.15 -5.68
CA MET A 353 -17.97 -0.85 -6.34
C MET A 353 -18.54 -1.89 -7.31
N TRP A 354 -17.69 -2.40 -8.19
CA TRP A 354 -18.07 -3.39 -9.20
C TRP A 354 -18.26 -4.77 -8.57
N ASN A 355 -19.36 -5.44 -8.92
CA ASN A 355 -19.64 -6.83 -8.58
C ASN A 355 -19.19 -7.79 -9.70
N ALA A 356 -19.38 -9.10 -9.52
CA ALA A 356 -19.00 -10.12 -10.49
C ALA A 356 -19.76 -10.03 -11.83
N ASP A 357 -20.95 -9.42 -11.84
CA ASP A 357 -21.79 -9.24 -13.02
C ASP A 357 -21.48 -7.94 -13.80
N ASP A 358 -20.36 -7.29 -13.49
CA ASP A 358 -19.95 -6.02 -14.10
C ASP A 358 -20.96 -4.89 -13.85
N GLN A 359 -21.50 -4.83 -12.64
CA GLN A 359 -22.44 -3.80 -12.20
C GLN A 359 -21.97 -3.13 -10.91
N LEU A 360 -22.30 -1.85 -10.75
CA LEU A 360 -22.09 -1.13 -9.50
C LEU A 360 -23.09 -1.61 -8.44
N GLN A 361 -22.60 -1.91 -7.25
CA GLN A 361 -23.39 -2.38 -6.11
C GLN A 361 -22.93 -1.71 -4.81
N ASP A 362 -23.88 -1.50 -3.89
CA ASP A 362 -23.59 -1.02 -2.54
C ASP A 362 -22.57 -1.91 -1.84
N THR A 363 -21.68 -1.30 -1.07
CA THR A 363 -20.45 -1.93 -0.59
C THR A 363 -20.21 -1.63 0.88
N LYS A 364 -19.85 -2.65 1.65
CA LYS A 364 -19.25 -2.53 2.99
C LYS A 364 -17.75 -2.32 2.83
N TYR A 365 -17.27 -1.13 3.16
CA TYR A 365 -15.86 -0.76 3.12
C TYR A 365 -15.18 -1.11 4.44
N VAL A 366 -14.46 -2.22 4.47
CA VAL A 366 -13.71 -2.66 5.65
C VAL A 366 -12.37 -1.95 5.73
N ILE A 367 -12.21 -1.13 6.78
CA ILE A 367 -10.97 -0.44 7.14
C ILE A 367 -10.66 -0.85 8.59
N PRO A 368 -9.85 -1.90 8.82
CA PRO A 368 -9.74 -2.51 10.14
C PRO A 368 -9.32 -1.54 11.25
N ASP A 369 -8.25 -0.76 11.03
CA ASP A 369 -7.82 0.24 12.01
C ASP A 369 -8.67 1.50 11.98
N SER A 370 -9.02 2.01 13.17
CA SER A 370 -9.97 3.11 13.34
C SER A 370 -9.32 4.51 13.39
N SER A 371 -8.01 4.64 13.19
CA SER A 371 -7.32 5.94 13.21
C SER A 371 -7.84 6.88 12.12
N PHE A 372 -7.97 6.37 10.89
CA PHE A 372 -8.36 7.17 9.72
C PHE A 372 -9.70 6.76 9.10
N ALA A 373 -10.27 5.62 9.48
CA ALA A 373 -11.57 5.15 8.99
C ALA A 373 -12.71 6.19 9.15
N PRO A 374 -12.81 6.95 10.27
CA PRO A 374 -13.86 7.95 10.45
C PRO A 374 -13.91 9.02 9.36
N LEU A 375 -12.77 9.38 8.75
CA LEU A 375 -12.72 10.37 7.67
C LEU A 375 -13.47 9.89 6.42
N SER A 376 -13.34 8.60 6.10
CA SER A 376 -14.06 8.01 4.96
C SER A 376 -15.53 7.77 5.30
N SER A 377 -15.85 7.40 6.55
CA SER A 377 -17.23 7.25 7.01
C SER A 377 -18.00 8.57 6.87
N GLU A 378 -17.44 9.67 7.38
CA GLU A 378 -18.07 10.98 7.31
C GLU A 378 -18.32 11.41 5.85
N ALA A 379 -17.39 11.13 4.93
CA ALA A 379 -17.59 11.45 3.52
C ALA A 379 -18.72 10.63 2.88
N VAL A 380 -18.86 9.36 3.25
CA VAL A 380 -19.96 8.48 2.81
C VAL A 380 -21.29 8.96 3.40
N ASP A 381 -21.32 9.24 4.71
CA ASP A 381 -22.52 9.67 5.42
C ASP A 381 -23.00 11.06 4.94
N PHE A 382 -22.07 11.99 4.71
CA PHE A 382 -22.36 13.29 4.11
C PHE A 382 -22.98 13.17 2.72
N CYS A 383 -22.42 12.31 1.85
CA CYS A 383 -22.98 12.11 0.51
C CYS A 383 -24.35 11.39 0.56
N ARG A 384 -24.56 10.50 1.53
CA ARG A 384 -25.87 9.86 1.78
C ARG A 384 -26.94 10.90 2.15
N GLU A 385 -26.59 11.87 2.99
CA GLU A 385 -27.52 12.92 3.44
C GLU A 385 -27.74 14.02 2.39
N HIS A 386 -26.67 14.47 1.72
CA HIS A 386 -26.69 15.68 0.90
C HIS A 386 -26.59 15.44 -0.61
N GLY A 387 -26.43 14.19 -1.03
CA GLY A 387 -26.17 13.84 -2.42
C GLY A 387 -24.70 14.02 -2.80
N ALA A 388 -24.41 13.83 -4.10
CA ALA A 388 -23.06 13.95 -4.63
C ALA A 388 -22.52 15.39 -4.55
N PHE A 389 -21.21 15.54 -4.38
CA PHE A 389 -20.56 16.85 -4.53
C PHE A 389 -20.75 17.42 -5.94
N ASP A 390 -20.93 18.74 -6.03
CA ASP A 390 -21.04 19.47 -7.29
C ASP A 390 -19.71 20.19 -7.65
N PRO A 391 -18.95 19.71 -8.66
CA PRO A 391 -17.69 20.32 -9.05
C PRO A 391 -17.79 21.79 -9.51
N THR A 392 -18.97 22.21 -9.99
CA THR A 392 -19.21 23.56 -10.52
C THR A 392 -19.27 24.61 -9.43
N THR A 393 -19.72 24.23 -8.23
CA THR A 393 -19.94 25.14 -7.10
C THR A 393 -19.06 24.85 -5.89
N MET A 394 -18.63 23.60 -5.68
CA MET A 394 -17.88 23.21 -4.49
C MET A 394 -16.59 24.04 -4.31
N GLY A 395 -16.20 24.23 -3.05
CA GLY A 395 -14.96 24.89 -2.66
C GLY A 395 -13.70 24.11 -3.02
N THR A 396 -12.65 24.32 -2.23
CA THR A 396 -11.40 23.55 -2.32
C THR A 396 -10.85 23.33 -0.92
N THR A 397 -10.26 22.16 -0.68
CA THR A 397 -9.61 21.79 0.57
C THR A 397 -8.13 21.54 0.29
N PRO A 398 -7.25 22.55 0.46
CA PRO A 398 -5.81 22.38 0.43
C PRO A 398 -5.31 21.49 1.58
N ASN A 399 -4.10 20.97 1.46
CA ASN A 399 -3.46 20.16 2.50
C ASN A 399 -2.05 20.68 2.81
N VAL A 400 -1.81 20.99 4.08
CA VAL A 400 -0.47 21.16 4.65
C VAL A 400 -0.16 19.91 5.47
N GLY A 401 0.72 19.05 4.97
CA GLY A 401 0.96 17.73 5.53
C GLY A 401 2.32 17.61 6.21
N LEU A 402 2.34 17.07 7.43
CA LEU A 402 3.56 16.62 8.09
C LEU A 402 4.08 15.38 7.36
N MET A 403 5.34 15.41 6.92
CA MET A 403 5.97 14.25 6.25
C MET A 403 7.49 14.25 6.27
N ALA A 404 8.11 15.37 6.69
CA ALA A 404 9.56 15.49 6.69
C ALA A 404 10.20 14.38 7.52
N GLN A 405 11.36 13.88 7.07
CA GLN A 405 12.17 12.91 7.83
C GLN A 405 11.41 11.60 8.19
N GLN A 406 10.52 11.16 7.30
CA GLN A 406 9.76 9.91 7.49
C GLN A 406 8.85 9.98 8.74
N ALA A 407 8.19 11.11 8.95
CA ALA A 407 7.30 11.32 10.08
C ALA A 407 6.23 10.21 10.22
N GLU A 408 5.92 9.88 11.46
CA GLU A 408 4.81 8.99 11.85
C GLU A 408 4.94 7.58 11.22
N GLU A 409 3.87 7.01 10.68
CA GLU A 409 3.83 5.63 10.18
C GLU A 409 4.72 5.42 8.95
N TYR A 410 5.05 6.47 8.20
CA TYR A 410 5.98 6.37 7.06
C TYR A 410 7.38 5.94 7.48
N GLY A 411 7.75 6.19 8.74
CA GLY A 411 9.02 5.77 9.32
C GLY A 411 8.94 4.45 10.10
N SER A 412 7.79 3.79 10.21
CA SER A 412 7.58 2.70 11.17
C SER A 412 8.03 1.31 10.69
N HIS A 413 8.36 1.15 9.41
CA HIS A 413 8.54 -0.17 8.80
C HIS A 413 9.64 -1.02 9.45
N ASP A 414 10.76 -0.40 9.85
CA ASP A 414 11.87 -1.07 10.54
C ASP A 414 11.67 -1.17 12.07
N LYS A 415 10.46 -0.82 12.53
CA LYS A 415 9.98 -0.83 13.92
C LYS A 415 8.63 -1.55 14.05
N THR A 416 8.19 -2.25 12.99
CA THR A 416 6.94 -3.03 12.97
C THR A 416 7.29 -4.52 13.04
N PHE A 417 6.66 -5.26 13.95
CA PHE A 417 6.98 -6.65 14.22
C PHE A 417 5.70 -7.48 14.37
N GLU A 418 5.69 -8.69 13.79
CA GLU A 418 4.70 -9.71 14.12
C GLU A 418 5.19 -10.50 15.34
N VAL A 419 4.45 -10.42 16.44
CA VAL A 419 4.85 -11.05 17.70
C VAL A 419 4.60 -12.57 17.64
N ALA A 420 5.66 -13.37 17.78
CA ALA A 420 5.61 -14.82 17.60
C ALA A 420 4.97 -15.59 18.77
N ALA A 421 5.00 -15.03 19.98
CA ALA A 421 4.45 -15.65 21.19
C ALA A 421 3.95 -14.54 22.14
N PRO A 422 2.88 -14.78 22.90
CA PRO A 422 2.31 -13.80 23.83
C PRO A 422 3.19 -13.47 25.04
#